data_AF-A0A5C6J8K7-F1
#
_entry.id   AF-A0A5C6J8K7-F1
#
_cell.length_a   1.000
_cell.length_b   1.000
_cell.length_c   1.000
_cell.angle_alpha   90.00
_cell.angle_beta   90.00
_cell.angle_gamma   90.00
#
_symmetry.space_group_name_H-M   'P 1'
#
loop_
_entity.id
_entity.type
_entity.pdbx_description
1 polymer ?
#
loop_
_entity_poly.entity_id
_entity_poly.type
_entity_poly.pdbx_seq_one_letter_code
_entity_poly.pdbx_strand_id
1 'polypeptide(L)'
;MTVDALTDVAGVRVGHATRTGNGRLTGTTVVLAPEGGAVAAVDVRGGGPGTKETDALDPRNLVQRIDAVVLTGGSAYGLDAASGVMAWLEERGRGVPVGADPAHVVPVVPAACVFDLGRGGDFRARPDAATGRAAVEAAAATA
;
A
#
# COMPACT_ATOMS: atom_id res chain seq x y z
N MET A 1 3.94 -26.01 -2.31
CA MET A 1 2.49 -26.29 -2.19
C MET A 1 1.79 -24.97 -2.38
N THR A 2 0.74 -24.92 -3.19
CA THR A 2 -0.11 -23.72 -3.31
C THR A 2 -1.10 -23.69 -2.15
N VAL A 3 -1.49 -22.50 -1.71
CA VAL A 3 -2.40 -22.25 -0.58
C VAL A 3 -3.74 -21.65 -1.03
N ASP A 4 -3.98 -21.57 -2.35
CA ASP A 4 -5.16 -20.95 -2.96
C ASP A 4 -5.28 -19.47 -2.58
N ALA A 5 -4.18 -18.73 -2.74
CA ALA A 5 -4.09 -17.32 -2.37
C ALA A 5 -3.21 -16.52 -3.33
N LEU A 6 -3.24 -15.18 -3.21
CA LEU A 6 -2.42 -14.28 -4.02
C LEU A 6 -0.92 -14.59 -3.96
N THR A 7 -0.45 -15.08 -2.80
CA THR A 7 0.95 -15.46 -2.56
C THR A 7 1.37 -16.77 -3.24
N ASP A 8 0.46 -17.47 -3.93
CA ASP A 8 0.83 -18.55 -4.84
C ASP A 8 1.63 -18.02 -6.05
N VAL A 9 1.53 -16.71 -6.34
CA VAL A 9 2.43 -16.00 -7.25
C VAL A 9 3.77 -15.78 -6.54
N ALA A 10 4.81 -16.47 -7.00
CA ALA A 10 6.12 -16.47 -6.36
C ALA A 10 6.67 -15.05 -6.11
N GLY A 11 7.08 -14.79 -4.86
CA GLY A 11 7.67 -13.53 -4.43
C GLY A 11 6.68 -12.43 -4.06
N VAL A 12 5.39 -12.59 -4.38
CA VAL A 12 4.34 -11.69 -3.88
C VAL A 12 4.08 -11.97 -2.41
N ARG A 13 4.10 -10.92 -1.60
CA ARG A 13 3.83 -10.97 -0.17
C ARG A 13 2.62 -10.10 0.18
N VAL A 14 1.91 -10.46 1.24
CA VAL A 14 0.73 -9.72 1.72
C VAL A 14 0.84 -9.51 3.22
N GLY A 15 0.58 -8.29 3.68
CA GLY A 15 0.60 -7.94 5.09
C GLY A 15 -0.61 -7.11 5.50
N HIS A 16 -1.00 -7.25 6.76
CA HIS A 16 -2.18 -6.58 7.31
C HIS A 16 -1.83 -5.90 8.63
N ALA A 17 -2.31 -4.68 8.81
CA ALA A 17 -2.37 -4.01 10.12
C ALA A 17 -3.83 -3.74 10.46
N THR A 18 -4.37 -4.50 11.41
CA THR A 18 -5.77 -4.42 11.85
C THR A 18 -5.90 -3.63 13.14
N ARG A 19 -6.85 -2.69 13.19
CA ARG A 19 -7.15 -1.88 14.38
C ARG A 19 -8.59 -2.14 14.83
N THR A 20 -8.73 -2.90 15.91
CA THR A 20 -10.00 -3.28 16.53
C THR A 20 -10.07 -2.88 18.00
N GLY A 21 -11.25 -2.49 18.47
CA GLY A 21 -11.47 -2.08 19.86
C GLY A 21 -11.16 -0.60 20.11
N ASN A 22 -11.53 -0.09 21.29
CA ASN A 22 -11.34 1.32 21.67
C ASN A 22 -11.86 2.32 20.61
N GLY A 23 -13.06 2.07 20.06
CA GLY A 23 -13.64 2.91 19.01
C GLY A 23 -13.23 2.55 17.58
N ARG A 24 -12.31 1.60 17.38
CA ARG A 24 -11.73 1.26 16.06
C ARG A 24 -12.32 -0.03 15.49
N LEU A 25 -12.56 -0.02 14.18
CA LEU A 25 -12.85 -1.20 13.36
C LEU A 25 -12.42 -0.92 11.92
N THR A 26 -11.11 -0.92 11.69
CA THR A 26 -10.49 -0.53 10.42
C THR A 26 -9.12 -1.22 10.25
N GLY A 27 -8.42 -0.96 9.15
CA GLY A 27 -7.06 -1.46 8.92
C GLY A 27 -6.49 -1.08 7.56
N THR A 28 -5.27 -1.55 7.33
CA THR A 28 -4.56 -1.42 6.05
C THR A 28 -4.00 -2.77 5.64
N THR A 29 -4.14 -3.10 4.36
CA THR A 29 -3.51 -4.25 3.70
C THR A 29 -2.48 -3.72 2.71
N VAL A 30 -1.30 -4.33 2.69
CA VAL A 30 -0.25 -4.05 1.71
C VAL A 30 0.03 -5.31 0.92
N VAL A 31 0.01 -5.19 -0.41
CA VAL A 31 0.58 -6.20 -1.31
C VAL A 31 1.98 -5.72 -1.68
N LEU A 32 3.00 -6.51 -1.35
CA LEU A 32 4.40 -6.20 -1.56
C LEU A 32 4.97 -7.11 -2.66
N ALA A 33 5.48 -6.49 -3.72
CA ALA A 33 6.15 -7.17 -4.82
C ALA A 33 7.53 -7.71 -4.37
N PRO A 34 8.08 -8.70 -5.10
CA PRO A 34 9.48 -9.11 -4.91
C PRO A 34 10.45 -7.96 -5.16
N GLU A 35 11.72 -8.15 -4.79
CA GLU A 35 12.78 -7.18 -5.14
C GLU A 35 12.83 -6.93 -6.65
N GLY A 36 13.08 -5.68 -7.04
CA GLY A 36 13.00 -5.25 -8.44
C GLY A 36 11.58 -4.89 -8.93
N GLY A 37 10.59 -4.99 -8.05
CA GLY A 37 9.21 -4.57 -8.27
C GLY A 37 8.42 -5.46 -9.23
N ALA A 38 7.15 -5.11 -9.41
CA ALA A 38 6.25 -5.75 -10.39
C ALA A 38 5.71 -4.71 -11.37
N VAL A 39 5.48 -5.12 -12.62
CA VAL A 39 4.74 -4.30 -13.59
C VAL A 39 3.31 -4.11 -13.07
N ALA A 40 2.83 -2.88 -13.06
CA ALA A 40 1.52 -2.54 -12.51
C ALA A 40 0.72 -1.61 -13.43
N ALA A 41 -0.59 -1.76 -13.37
CA ALA A 41 -1.58 -0.92 -14.02
C ALA A 41 -2.82 -0.82 -13.10
N VAL A 42 -3.70 0.14 -13.37
CA VAL A 42 -4.93 0.33 -12.58
C VAL A 42 -6.12 0.66 -13.47
N ASP A 43 -7.30 0.18 -13.07
CA ASP A 43 -8.59 0.53 -13.66
C ASP A 43 -9.56 0.91 -12.53
N VAL A 44 -9.96 2.18 -12.48
CA VAL A 44 -10.85 2.74 -11.46
C VAL A 44 -12.25 2.93 -12.04
N ARG A 45 -13.20 2.10 -11.59
CA ARG A 45 -14.53 2.00 -12.22
C ARG A 45 -15.70 2.51 -11.37
N GLY A 46 -15.49 2.70 -10.08
CA GLY A 46 -16.52 3.24 -9.18
C GLY A 46 -16.69 4.76 -9.37
N GLY A 47 -17.91 5.26 -9.18
CA GLY A 47 -18.21 6.71 -9.32
C GLY A 47 -17.76 7.59 -8.14
N GLY A 48 -17.33 7.00 -7.03
CA GLY A 48 -16.80 7.71 -5.85
C GLY A 48 -15.45 7.16 -5.41
N PRO A 49 -14.39 7.28 -6.24
CA PRO A 49 -13.09 6.72 -5.90
C PRO A 49 -12.35 7.58 -4.86
N GLY A 50 -11.54 6.92 -4.05
CA GLY A 50 -10.51 7.57 -3.24
C GLY A 50 -9.19 6.85 -3.48
N THR A 51 -8.28 7.49 -4.19
CA THR A 51 -7.06 6.87 -4.71
C THR A 51 -5.85 7.78 -4.55
N LYS A 52 -4.66 7.19 -4.62
CA LYS A 52 -3.36 7.86 -4.64
C LYS A 52 -2.49 7.25 -5.74
N GLU A 53 -1.74 8.09 -6.46
CA GLU A 53 -0.71 7.71 -7.46
C GLU A 53 -1.21 6.87 -8.64
N THR A 54 -2.50 6.94 -8.97
CA THR A 54 -3.07 6.17 -10.11
C THR A 54 -2.55 6.64 -11.45
N ASP A 55 -2.33 7.94 -11.64
CA ASP A 55 -1.81 8.50 -12.90
C ASP A 55 -0.40 7.97 -13.22
N ALA A 56 0.43 7.70 -12.21
CA ALA A 56 1.77 7.14 -12.40
C ALA A 56 1.74 5.75 -13.07
N LEU A 57 0.60 5.04 -13.00
CA LEU A 57 0.40 3.72 -13.58
C LEU A 57 -0.19 3.74 -15.00
N ASP A 58 -0.36 4.92 -15.60
CA ASP A 58 -0.68 5.01 -17.02
C ASP A 58 0.45 4.40 -17.85
N PRO A 59 0.17 3.50 -18.82
CA PRO A 59 1.22 2.84 -19.62
C PRO A 59 2.17 3.77 -20.36
N ARG A 60 1.83 5.05 -20.53
CA ARG A 60 2.66 6.07 -21.19
C ARG A 60 3.67 6.73 -20.25
N ASN A 61 3.55 6.51 -18.94
CA ASN A 61 4.30 7.24 -17.93
C ASN A 61 5.61 6.54 -17.54
N LEU A 62 6.46 7.27 -16.81
CA LEU A 62 7.83 6.88 -16.47
C LEU A 62 7.91 5.59 -15.63
N VAL A 63 6.95 5.39 -14.73
CA VAL A 63 6.99 4.35 -13.71
C VAL A 63 6.50 3.04 -14.34
N GLN A 64 7.43 2.12 -14.61
CA GLN A 64 7.11 0.83 -15.22
C GLN A 64 6.87 -0.29 -14.19
N ARG A 65 7.42 -0.12 -12.99
CA ARG A 65 7.30 -1.10 -11.89
C ARG A 65 7.11 -0.38 -10.57
N ILE A 66 6.36 -1.01 -9.68
CA ILE A 66 6.15 -0.56 -8.31
C ILE A 66 6.50 -1.68 -7.33
N ASP A 67 6.80 -1.30 -6.10
CA ASP A 67 7.13 -2.25 -5.04
C ASP A 67 5.94 -2.63 -4.17
N ALA A 68 4.93 -1.76 -4.02
CA ALA A 68 3.79 -2.05 -3.17
C ALA A 68 2.49 -1.38 -3.63
N VAL A 69 1.36 -2.02 -3.31
CA VAL A 69 0.00 -1.48 -3.43
C VAL A 69 -0.65 -1.46 -2.05
N VAL A 70 -1.36 -0.37 -1.75
CA VAL A 70 -2.01 -0.15 -0.45
C VAL A 70 -3.53 -0.18 -0.59
N LEU A 71 -4.19 -1.06 0.18
CA LEU A 71 -5.64 -1.10 0.34
C LEU A 71 -5.98 -0.70 1.78
N THR A 72 -6.78 0.33 1.97
CA THR A 72 -6.93 0.93 3.31
C THR A 72 -8.38 1.27 3.64
N GLY A 73 -8.75 1.18 4.91
CA GLY A 73 -9.99 1.77 5.43
C GLY A 73 -9.91 3.29 5.52
N GLY A 74 -10.80 3.92 6.27
CA GLY A 74 -10.75 5.33 6.62
C GLY A 74 -11.20 6.31 5.53
N SER A 75 -11.75 5.84 4.41
CA SER A 75 -12.04 6.68 3.23
C SER A 75 -10.80 7.48 2.82
N ALA A 76 -10.96 8.65 2.20
CA ALA A 76 -9.86 9.49 1.72
C ALA A 76 -8.80 9.81 2.79
N TYR A 77 -9.18 9.89 4.07
CA TYR A 77 -8.22 10.10 5.16
C TYR A 77 -7.24 8.94 5.32
N GLY A 78 -7.69 7.71 5.06
CA GLY A 78 -6.85 6.53 5.21
C GLY A 78 -5.75 6.42 4.15
N LEU A 79 -5.80 7.25 3.09
CA LEU A 79 -4.72 7.34 2.11
C LEU A 79 -3.39 7.80 2.73
N ASP A 80 -3.42 8.42 3.92
CA ASP A 80 -2.23 8.72 4.73
C ASP A 80 -1.41 7.46 5.06
N ALA A 81 -2.03 6.27 5.09
CA ALA A 81 -1.33 5.01 5.28
C ALA A 81 -0.25 4.74 4.21
N ALA A 82 -0.47 5.20 2.97
CA ALA A 82 0.50 5.03 1.89
C ALA A 82 1.83 5.75 2.18
N SER A 83 1.81 6.85 2.94
CA SER A 83 3.03 7.59 3.32
C SER A 83 3.96 6.76 4.21
N GLY A 84 3.40 5.92 5.09
CA GLY A 84 4.20 5.02 5.92
C GLY A 84 4.87 3.90 5.12
N VAL A 85 4.16 3.40 4.11
CA VAL A 85 4.70 2.41 3.17
C VAL A 85 5.80 3.02 2.30
N MET A 86 5.59 4.24 1.81
CA MET A 86 6.60 5.01 1.07
C MET A 86 7.88 5.18 1.89
N ALA A 87 7.78 5.66 3.14
CA ALA A 87 8.95 5.82 4.00
C ALA A 87 9.69 4.50 4.25
N TRP A 88 8.96 3.39 4.45
CA TRP A 88 9.57 2.08 4.66
C TRP A 88 10.30 1.54 3.42
N LEU A 89 9.78 1.84 2.21
CA LEU A 89 10.40 1.49 0.94
C LEU A 89 11.65 2.33 0.68
N GLU A 90 11.59 3.63 0.95
CA GLU A 90 12.75 4.54 0.86
C GLU A 90 13.90 4.07 1.76
N GLU A 91 13.61 3.70 3.01
CA GLU A 91 14.60 3.12 3.95
C GLU A 91 15.30 1.85 3.42
N ARG A 92 14.69 1.19 2.43
CA ARG A 92 15.20 -0.03 1.80
C ARG A 92 15.77 0.21 0.41
N GLY A 93 15.86 1.46 -0.03
CA GLY A 93 16.32 1.81 -1.38
C GLY A 93 15.40 1.23 -2.47
N ARG A 94 14.10 1.06 -2.18
CA ARG A 94 13.11 0.51 -3.10
C ARG A 94 12.24 1.63 -3.67
N GLY A 95 12.41 1.91 -4.96
CA GLY A 95 11.63 2.92 -5.67
C GLY A 95 12.26 3.27 -7.01
N VAL A 96 11.78 4.34 -7.63
CA VAL A 96 12.35 4.86 -8.87
C VAL A 96 13.68 5.55 -8.56
N PRO A 97 14.81 5.14 -9.16
CA PRO A 97 16.08 5.83 -8.96
C PRO A 97 16.03 7.25 -9.49
N VAL A 98 16.45 8.23 -8.68
CA VAL A 98 16.44 9.66 -9.04
C VAL A 98 17.80 10.35 -8.89
N GLY A 99 18.85 9.59 -8.58
CA GLY A 99 20.20 10.11 -8.41
C GLY A 99 21.28 9.08 -8.71
N ALA A 100 22.54 9.51 -8.61
CA ALA A 100 23.70 8.63 -8.80
C ALA A 100 23.94 7.71 -7.58
N ASP A 101 23.50 8.12 -6.40
CA ASP A 101 23.52 7.28 -5.20
C ASP A 101 22.36 6.28 -5.29
N PRO A 102 22.60 4.96 -5.18
CA PRO A 102 21.56 3.94 -5.15
C PRO A 102 20.49 4.13 -4.06
N ALA A 103 20.80 4.87 -2.98
CA ALA A 103 19.84 5.20 -1.93
C ALA A 103 18.85 6.31 -2.34
N HIS A 104 19.15 7.07 -3.40
CA HIS A 104 18.27 8.14 -3.89
C HIS A 104 17.14 7.55 -4.74
N VAL A 105 16.07 7.13 -4.07
CA VAL A 105 14.87 6.57 -4.69
C VAL A 105 13.62 7.38 -4.35
N VAL A 106 12.65 7.38 -5.26
CA VAL A 106 11.28 7.87 -5.01
C VAL A 106 10.33 6.68 -5.15
N PRO A 107 9.81 6.13 -4.04
CA PRO A 107 8.81 5.07 -4.10
C PRO A 107 7.49 5.61 -4.67
N VAL A 108 6.93 4.90 -5.64
CA VAL A 108 5.58 5.18 -6.15
C VAL A 108 4.65 4.17 -5.51
N VAL A 109 3.70 4.65 -4.70
CA VAL A 109 2.87 3.78 -3.84
C VAL A 109 1.39 4.01 -4.14
N PRO A 110 0.84 3.30 -5.14
CA PRO A 110 -0.58 3.34 -5.46
C PRO A 110 -1.42 2.88 -4.28
N ALA A 111 -2.49 3.63 -4.00
CA ALA A 111 -3.41 3.30 -2.92
C ALA A 111 -4.86 3.45 -3.34
N ALA A 112 -5.74 2.63 -2.76
CA ALA A 112 -7.19 2.75 -2.86
C ALA A 112 -7.83 2.58 -1.48
N CYS A 113 -8.79 3.43 -1.15
CA CYS A 113 -9.49 3.38 0.13
C CYS A 113 -10.92 2.87 0.02
N VAL A 114 -11.43 2.28 1.11
CA VAL A 114 -12.85 1.98 1.30
C VAL A 114 -13.43 2.82 2.44
N PHE A 115 -14.75 3.05 2.40
CA PHE A 115 -15.45 3.75 3.46
C PHE A 115 -15.82 2.80 4.61
N ASP A 116 -15.25 3.03 5.79
CA ASP A 116 -15.57 2.31 7.03
C ASP A 116 -15.68 3.22 8.27
N LEU A 117 -15.80 4.53 8.06
CA LEU A 117 -15.80 5.53 9.13
C LEU A 117 -16.88 5.26 10.17
N GLY A 118 -16.51 5.36 11.45
CA GLY A 118 -17.42 5.23 12.59
C GLY A 118 -17.90 3.81 12.90
N ARG A 119 -17.54 2.79 12.11
CA ARG A 119 -17.98 1.40 12.34
C ARG A 119 -17.55 0.82 13.68
N GLY A 120 -16.44 1.30 14.24
CA GLY A 120 -15.94 0.90 15.56
C GLY A 120 -16.46 1.75 16.73
N GLY A 121 -17.21 2.83 16.46
CA GLY A 121 -17.73 3.77 17.45
C GLY A 121 -17.08 5.16 17.42
N ASP A 122 -15.80 5.27 17.06
CA ASP A 122 -15.12 6.56 16.87
C ASP A 122 -15.02 6.90 15.37
N PHE A 123 -15.62 8.02 14.95
CA PHE A 123 -15.59 8.48 13.56
C PHE A 123 -14.17 8.85 13.09
N ARG A 124 -13.29 9.28 14.02
CA ARG A 124 -11.91 9.71 13.70
C ARG A 124 -10.91 8.57 13.77
N ALA A 125 -11.30 7.39 14.23
CA ALA A 125 -10.49 6.19 14.30
C ALA A 125 -10.19 5.59 12.92
N ARG A 126 -9.22 6.18 12.22
CA ARG A 126 -8.86 5.90 10.82
C ARG A 126 -7.42 5.38 10.71
N PRO A 127 -7.04 4.66 9.64
CA PRO A 127 -5.64 4.35 9.35
C PRO A 127 -4.82 5.62 9.11
N ASP A 128 -3.53 5.53 9.42
CA ASP A 128 -2.53 6.59 9.29
C ASP A 128 -1.21 5.99 8.77
N ALA A 129 -0.17 6.82 8.61
CA ALA A 129 1.15 6.37 8.17
C ALA A 129 1.71 5.21 9.03
N ALA A 130 1.53 5.24 10.36
CA ALA A 130 1.98 4.16 11.23
C ALA A 130 1.26 2.83 10.94
N THR A 131 -0.05 2.89 10.66
CA THR A 131 -0.85 1.73 10.26
C THR A 131 -0.36 1.15 8.93
N GLY A 132 -0.04 2.00 7.95
CA GLY A 132 0.52 1.56 6.67
C GLY A 132 1.91 0.94 6.79
N ARG A 133 2.80 1.58 7.58
CA ARG A 133 4.13 1.03 7.90
C ARG A 133 4.03 -0.37 8.53
N ALA A 134 3.17 -0.54 9.54
CA ALA A 134 2.97 -1.82 10.19
C ALA A 134 2.48 -2.90 9.20
N ALA A 135 1.64 -2.53 8.23
CA ALA A 135 1.14 -3.47 7.23
C ALA A 135 2.23 -3.92 6.24
N VAL A 136 3.11 -3.02 5.77
CA VAL A 136 4.23 -3.41 4.89
C VAL A 136 5.33 -4.18 5.63
N GLU A 137 5.57 -3.85 6.91
CA GLU A 137 6.47 -4.63 7.78
C GLU A 137 5.93 -6.05 7.98
N ALA A 138 4.62 -6.18 8.22
CA ALA A 138 3.97 -7.48 8.29
C ALA A 138 4.09 -8.25 6.96
N ALA A 139 3.95 -7.57 5.81
CA ALA A 139 4.12 -8.20 4.50
C ALA A 139 5.56 -8.72 4.33
N ALA A 140 6.55 -7.91 4.68
CA ALA A 140 7.96 -8.28 4.57
C ALA A 140 8.38 -9.42 5.52
N ALA A 141 7.62 -9.66 6.59
CA ALA A 141 7.83 -10.76 7.52
C ALA A 141 7.20 -12.09 7.04
N THR A 142 6.41 -12.09 5.95
CA THR A 142 5.84 -13.32 5.38
C THR A 142 6.89 -14.08 4.55
N ALA A 143 6.89 -15.41 4.70
CA ALA A 143 7.83 -16.34 4.04
C ALA A 143 7.58 -16.43 2.54
#